data_AF-A0AAC9EVQ4-F1
#
_entry.id   AF-A0AAC9EVQ4-F1
#
_cell.length_a   1.000
_cell.length_b   1.000
_cell.length_c   1.000
_cell.angle_alpha   90.00
_cell.angle_beta   90.00
_cell.angle_gamma   90.00
#
_symmetry.space_group_name_H-M   'P 1'
#
loop_
_entity.id
_entity.type
_entity.pdbx_description
1 polymer ?
#
loop_
_entity_poly.entity_id
_entity_poly.type
_entity_poly.pdbx_seq_one_letter_code
_entity_poly.pdbx_strand_id
1 'polypeptide(L)'
;MTQKNPGLRERHKESTRRELSNLGLALFLKQGFTHTTIEQIVDPLGIARRTFFRYFKTKEDLVFAWHEEKTVQLADELRGRPAEERPLDAVCETLGTVLKLYDANPDMAFALVRLLKEAPPLLAKECEKRMEREVVLAAVLVERYGERGLSLLEARIIVGAATSAWTAALDEWYADGGQANLRPIMARAFSLVREL
;
A
#
# COMPACT_ATOMS: atom_id res chain seq x y z
N MET A 1 15.49 -6.15 -25.74
CA MET A 1 15.40 -5.92 -24.28
C MET A 1 15.46 -7.27 -23.59
N THR A 2 16.60 -7.62 -22.98
CA THR A 2 16.81 -8.96 -22.41
C THR A 2 16.23 -8.98 -21.00
N GLN A 3 15.04 -9.57 -20.83
CA GLN A 3 14.51 -9.90 -19.50
C GLN A 3 15.51 -10.84 -18.81
N LYS A 4 16.21 -10.32 -17.80
CA LYS A 4 17.13 -11.10 -16.98
C LYS A 4 16.28 -11.99 -16.08
N ASN A 5 16.12 -13.24 -16.50
CA ASN A 5 15.43 -14.27 -15.72
C ASN A 5 16.08 -14.31 -14.31
N PRO A 6 15.33 -14.05 -13.21
CA PRO A 6 15.94 -14.01 -11.89
C PRO A 6 16.55 -15.38 -11.59
N GLY A 7 17.84 -15.39 -11.26
CA GLY A 7 18.57 -16.61 -10.92
C GLY A 7 17.91 -17.33 -9.73
N LEU A 8 18.14 -18.64 -9.60
CA LEU A 8 17.56 -19.48 -8.54
C LEU A 8 17.67 -18.87 -7.13
N ARG A 9 18.78 -18.15 -6.86
CA ARG A 9 19.01 -17.45 -5.60
C ARG A 9 18.01 -16.31 -5.33
N GLU A 10 17.69 -15.49 -6.35
CA GLU A 10 16.73 -14.39 -6.19
C GLU A 10 15.30 -14.92 -6.06
N ARG A 11 14.95 -15.97 -6.82
CA ARG A 11 13.65 -16.63 -6.68
C ARG A 11 13.46 -17.23 -5.28
N HIS A 12 14.49 -17.91 -4.76
CA HIS A 12 14.46 -18.47 -3.41
C HIS A 12 14.35 -17.36 -2.34
N LYS A 13 15.10 -16.27 -2.51
CA LYS A 13 15.02 -15.10 -1.62
C LYS A 13 13.61 -14.51 -1.59
N GLU A 14 12.98 -14.33 -2.74
CA GLU A 14 11.63 -13.77 -2.81
C GLU A 14 10.56 -14.73 -2.28
N SER A 15 10.73 -16.05 -2.47
CA SER A 15 9.85 -17.05 -1.84
C SER A 15 9.88 -16.95 -0.32
N THR A 16 11.08 -16.97 0.26
CA THR A 16 11.26 -16.86 1.71
C THR A 16 10.70 -15.54 2.25
N ARG A 17 10.91 -14.43 1.53
CA ARG A 17 10.38 -13.12 1.91
C ARG A 17 8.84 -13.14 1.99
N ARG A 18 8.18 -13.74 0.99
CA ARG A 18 6.72 -13.87 0.96
C ARG A 18 6.19 -14.81 2.04
N GLU A 19 6.84 -15.94 2.28
CA GLU A 19 6.46 -16.88 3.35
C GLU A 19 6.51 -16.22 4.73
N LEU A 20 7.60 -15.48 5.02
CA LEU A 20 7.73 -14.71 6.26
C LEU A 20 6.61 -13.66 6.40
N SER A 21 6.35 -12.88 5.35
CA SER A 21 5.28 -11.87 5.34
C SER A 21 3.90 -12.47 5.58
N ASN A 22 3.57 -13.56 4.87
CA ASN A 22 2.28 -14.25 5.00
C ASN A 22 2.08 -14.82 6.41
N LEU A 23 3.09 -15.49 6.95
CA LEU A 23 3.02 -16.06 8.30
C LEU A 23 2.97 -14.98 9.37
N GLY A 24 3.77 -13.93 9.23
CA GLY A 24 3.76 -12.76 10.11
C GLY A 24 2.38 -12.11 10.16
N LEU A 25 1.79 -11.84 8.99
CA LEU A 25 0.46 -11.27 8.89
C LEU A 25 -0.61 -12.18 9.51
N ALA A 26 -0.57 -13.49 9.24
CA ALA A 26 -1.51 -14.44 9.84
C ALA A 26 -1.45 -14.44 11.37
N LEU A 27 -0.25 -14.37 11.95
CA LEU A 27 -0.07 -14.26 13.40
C LEU A 27 -0.55 -12.91 13.94
N PHE A 28 -0.25 -11.80 13.25
CA PHE A 28 -0.72 -10.47 13.66
C PHE A 28 -2.25 -10.40 13.70
N LEU A 29 -2.94 -10.99 12.74
CA LEU A 29 -4.39 -11.03 12.70
C LEU A 29 -4.99 -11.97 13.75
N LYS A 30 -4.29 -13.04 14.13
CA LYS A 30 -4.76 -14.04 15.10
C LYS A 30 -4.59 -13.60 16.55
N GLN A 31 -3.45 -13.03 16.91
CA GLN A 31 -3.07 -12.75 18.31
C GLN A 31 -2.61 -11.30 18.54
N GLY A 32 -2.63 -10.46 17.51
CA GLY A 32 -2.23 -9.06 17.57
C GLY A 32 -0.75 -8.83 17.27
N PHE A 33 -0.44 -7.64 16.76
CA PHE A 33 0.93 -7.25 16.41
C PHE A 33 1.86 -7.27 17.63
N THR A 34 1.43 -6.70 18.77
CA THR A 34 2.26 -6.56 19.98
C THR A 34 2.63 -7.91 20.58
N HIS A 35 1.70 -8.87 20.60
CA HIS A 35 1.92 -10.20 21.19
C HIS A 35 2.66 -11.18 20.26
N THR A 36 2.91 -10.79 19.01
CA THR A 36 3.63 -11.64 18.05
C THR A 36 5.13 -11.34 18.07
N THR A 37 5.95 -12.34 18.38
CA THR A 37 7.42 -12.21 18.35
C THR A 37 8.01 -12.59 17.00
N ILE A 38 9.25 -12.18 16.73
CA ILE A 38 9.94 -12.60 15.50
C ILE A 38 10.20 -14.11 15.53
N GLU A 39 10.50 -14.67 16.69
CA GLU A 39 10.69 -16.10 16.94
C GLU A 39 9.48 -16.91 16.49
N GLN A 40 8.28 -16.52 16.91
CA GLN A 40 7.02 -17.18 16.51
C GLN A 40 6.79 -17.20 14.99
N ILE A 41 7.36 -16.23 14.26
CA ILE A 41 7.25 -16.13 12.81
C ILE A 41 8.30 -16.99 12.11
N VAL A 42 9.52 -17.08 12.66
CA VAL A 42 10.64 -17.73 11.96
C VAL A 42 10.79 -19.21 12.30
N ASP A 43 10.40 -19.63 13.50
CA ASP A 43 10.51 -21.00 13.98
C ASP A 43 9.75 -22.01 13.09
N PRO A 44 8.50 -21.74 12.63
CA PRO A 44 7.78 -22.67 11.76
C PRO A 44 8.44 -22.87 10.39
N LEU A 45 9.30 -21.95 9.97
CA LEU A 45 10.03 -22.01 8.70
C LEU A 45 11.46 -22.56 8.88
N GLY A 46 11.88 -22.89 10.11
CA GLY A 46 13.25 -23.28 10.43
C GLY A 46 14.27 -22.15 10.17
N ILE A 47 13.82 -20.90 10.22
CA ILE A 47 14.64 -19.73 9.93
C ILE A 47 15.22 -19.16 11.22
N ALA A 48 16.53 -18.92 11.27
CA ALA A 48 17.12 -18.24 12.42
C ALA A 48 16.71 -16.75 12.46
N ARG A 49 16.56 -16.18 13.67
CA ARG A 49 16.26 -14.74 13.85
C ARG A 49 17.23 -13.81 13.11
N ARG A 50 18.53 -14.13 13.07
CA ARG A 50 19.51 -13.34 12.28
C ARG A 50 19.18 -13.33 10.79
N THR A 51 18.63 -14.43 10.27
CA THR A 51 18.22 -14.54 8.88
C THR A 51 16.98 -13.70 8.60
N PHE A 52 16.03 -13.57 9.52
CA PHE A 52 14.91 -12.62 9.39
C PHE A 52 15.40 -11.21 9.07
N PHE A 53 16.38 -10.72 9.83
CA PHE A 53 16.94 -9.38 9.64
C PHE A 53 17.70 -9.18 8.31
N ARG A 54 17.95 -10.27 7.56
CA ARG A 54 18.46 -10.20 6.19
C ARG A 54 17.35 -9.86 5.17
N TYR A 55 16.09 -10.11 5.52
CA TYR A 55 14.91 -9.86 4.67
C TYR A 55 14.13 -8.61 5.09
N PHE A 56 14.03 -8.34 6.38
CA PHE A 56 13.23 -7.27 6.95
C PHE A 56 14.01 -6.54 8.05
N LYS A 57 13.99 -5.21 8.06
CA LYS A 57 14.71 -4.44 9.10
C LYS A 57 13.95 -4.48 10.41
N THR A 58 12.62 -4.50 10.34
CA THR A 58 11.74 -4.49 11.50
C THR A 58 10.59 -5.50 11.33
N LYS A 59 9.81 -5.70 12.40
CA LYS A 59 8.64 -6.59 12.39
C LYS A 59 7.49 -5.99 11.57
N GLU A 60 7.38 -4.67 11.59
CA GLU A 60 6.41 -3.87 10.84
C GLU A 60 6.57 -4.08 9.33
N ASP A 61 7.82 -4.19 8.84
CA ASP A 61 8.11 -4.38 7.41
C ASP A 61 7.42 -5.62 6.81
N LEU A 62 7.01 -6.59 7.62
CA LEU A 62 6.27 -7.78 7.16
C LEU A 62 4.90 -7.42 6.57
N VAL A 63 4.20 -6.44 7.16
CA VAL A 63 2.89 -5.98 6.68
C VAL A 63 3.05 -5.23 5.35
N PHE A 64 4.17 -4.54 5.17
CA PHE A 64 4.47 -3.71 4.00
C PHE A 64 5.37 -4.41 2.99
N ALA A 65 5.55 -5.73 3.07
CA ALA A 65 6.47 -6.46 2.20
C ALA A 65 6.13 -6.31 0.70
N TRP A 66 4.86 -6.06 0.40
CA TRP A 66 4.32 -5.90 -0.96
C TRP A 66 4.20 -4.42 -1.36
N HIS A 67 4.52 -3.48 -0.45
CA HIS A 67 4.29 -2.06 -0.65
C HIS A 67 5.15 -1.47 -1.76
N GLU A 68 6.44 -1.86 -1.84
CA GLU A 68 7.33 -1.41 -2.91
C GLU A 68 6.82 -1.85 -4.29
N GLU A 69 6.44 -3.13 -4.42
CA GLU A 69 5.86 -3.66 -5.66
C GLU A 69 4.55 -2.94 -6.02
N LYS A 70 3.69 -2.69 -5.02
CA LYS A 70 2.43 -1.96 -5.22
C LYS A 70 2.65 -0.51 -5.63
N THR A 71 3.66 0.15 -5.08
CA THR A 71 4.02 1.52 -5.45
C THR A 71 4.49 1.58 -6.91
N VAL A 72 5.29 0.61 -7.34
CA VAL A 72 5.68 0.47 -8.77
C VAL A 72 4.44 0.22 -9.64
N GLN A 73 3.56 -0.69 -9.25
CA GLN A 73 2.32 -0.97 -9.99
C GLN A 73 1.43 0.28 -10.12
N LEU A 74 1.26 1.05 -9.05
CA LEU A 74 0.49 2.31 -9.08
C LEU A 74 1.16 3.37 -9.95
N ALA A 75 2.49 3.46 -9.91
CA ALA A 75 3.26 4.37 -10.76
C ALA A 75 3.09 4.01 -12.25
N ASP A 76 3.16 2.72 -12.59
CA ASP A 76 2.98 2.24 -13.95
C ASP A 76 1.54 2.42 -14.45
N GLU A 77 0.55 2.14 -13.59
CA GLU A 77 -0.87 2.43 -13.87
C GLU A 77 -1.08 3.92 -14.15
N LEU A 78 -0.55 4.81 -13.28
CA LEU A 78 -0.66 6.26 -13.46
C LEU A 78 -0.04 6.72 -14.78
N ARG A 79 1.13 6.18 -15.12
CA ARG A 79 1.83 6.48 -16.38
C ARG A 79 1.03 6.01 -17.60
N GLY A 80 0.32 4.89 -17.49
CA GLY A 80 -0.49 4.29 -18.57
C GLY A 80 -1.86 4.93 -18.78
N ARG A 81 -2.30 5.85 -17.91
CA ARG A 81 -3.62 6.47 -18.01
C ARG A 81 -3.76 7.44 -19.21
N PRO A 82 -4.97 7.60 -19.80
CA PRO A 82 -5.22 8.48 -20.96
C PRO A 82 -4.77 9.93 -20.76
N ALA A 83 -3.95 10.46 -21.67
CA ALA A 83 -3.27 11.75 -21.50
C ALA A 83 -4.24 12.92 -21.23
N GLU A 84 -5.46 12.86 -21.73
CA GLU A 84 -6.49 13.90 -21.65
C GLU A 84 -7.11 14.06 -20.27
N GLU A 85 -6.96 13.07 -19.38
CA GLU A 85 -7.51 13.12 -18.02
C GLU A 85 -7.00 14.35 -17.26
N ARG A 86 -7.83 14.87 -16.35
CA ARG A 86 -7.37 15.88 -15.39
C ARG A 86 -6.42 15.21 -14.39
N PRO A 87 -5.38 15.90 -13.91
CA PRO A 87 -4.38 15.32 -13.01
C PRO A 87 -4.97 14.60 -11.79
N LEU A 88 -5.96 15.22 -11.14
CA LEU A 88 -6.63 14.64 -9.97
C LEU A 88 -7.42 13.38 -10.32
N ASP A 89 -8.12 13.37 -11.45
CA ASP A 89 -8.86 12.19 -11.90
C ASP A 89 -7.91 11.03 -12.18
N ALA A 90 -6.78 11.29 -12.86
CA ALA A 90 -5.78 10.27 -13.12
C ALA A 90 -5.26 9.62 -11.82
N VAL A 91 -5.02 10.41 -10.78
CA VAL A 91 -4.58 9.89 -9.47
C VAL A 91 -5.70 9.14 -8.76
N CYS A 92 -6.91 9.71 -8.67
CA CYS A 92 -8.06 9.05 -8.01
C CYS A 92 -8.40 7.71 -8.67
N GLU A 93 -8.43 7.64 -10.00
CA GLU A 93 -8.70 6.39 -10.71
C GLU A 93 -7.57 5.38 -10.55
N THR A 94 -6.30 5.83 -10.54
CA THR A 94 -5.14 4.97 -10.24
C THR A 94 -5.26 4.36 -8.83
N LEU A 95 -5.50 5.18 -7.80
CA LEU A 95 -5.68 4.70 -6.43
C LEU A 95 -6.92 3.80 -6.32
N GLY A 96 -7.99 4.11 -7.05
CA GLY A 96 -9.21 3.30 -7.12
C GLY A 96 -8.97 1.87 -7.60
N THR A 97 -7.91 1.60 -8.38
CA THR A 97 -7.56 0.22 -8.78
C THR A 97 -7.25 -0.69 -7.59
N VAL A 98 -6.79 -0.11 -6.47
CA VAL A 98 -6.48 -0.84 -5.24
C VAL A 98 -7.75 -1.43 -4.61
N LEU A 99 -8.92 -0.84 -4.82
CA LEU A 99 -10.20 -1.36 -4.31
C LEU A 99 -10.50 -2.78 -4.80
N LYS A 100 -9.96 -3.20 -5.95
CA LYS A 100 -10.10 -4.58 -6.42
C LYS A 100 -9.55 -5.60 -5.40
N LEU A 101 -8.51 -5.23 -4.65
CA LEU A 101 -7.93 -6.09 -3.61
C LEU A 101 -8.82 -6.14 -2.35
N TYR A 102 -9.49 -5.03 -2.03
CA TYR A 102 -10.41 -4.95 -0.89
C TYR A 102 -11.66 -5.80 -1.15
N ASP A 103 -12.18 -5.73 -2.37
CA ASP A 103 -13.32 -6.52 -2.82
C ASP A 103 -13.09 -8.02 -2.85
N ALA A 104 -11.87 -8.44 -3.19
CA ALA A 104 -11.55 -9.86 -3.31
C ALA A 104 -11.68 -10.60 -1.97
N ASN A 105 -11.45 -9.90 -0.85
CA ASN A 105 -11.65 -10.43 0.49
C ASN A 105 -11.93 -9.29 1.49
N PRO A 106 -13.20 -8.86 1.63
CA PRO A 106 -13.57 -7.72 2.46
C PRO A 106 -13.23 -7.91 3.94
N ASP A 107 -13.43 -9.13 4.47
CA ASP A 107 -13.12 -9.45 5.87
C ASP A 107 -11.62 -9.32 6.15
N MET A 108 -10.78 -9.86 5.27
CA MET A 108 -9.32 -9.73 5.38
C MET A 108 -8.88 -8.28 5.24
N ALA A 109 -9.45 -7.54 4.29
CA ALA A 109 -9.15 -6.13 4.08
C ALA A 109 -9.52 -5.29 5.31
N PHE A 110 -10.67 -5.56 5.93
CA PHE A 110 -11.09 -4.89 7.16
C PHE A 110 -10.15 -5.23 8.32
N ALA A 111 -9.80 -6.51 8.47
CA ALA A 111 -8.88 -6.95 9.51
C ALA A 111 -7.49 -6.30 9.38
N LEU A 112 -7.01 -6.08 8.16
CA LEU A 112 -5.78 -5.32 7.87
C LEU A 112 -5.90 -3.85 8.25
N VAL A 113 -6.99 -3.18 7.85
CA VAL A 113 -7.22 -1.77 8.21
C VAL A 113 -7.30 -1.61 9.73
N ARG A 114 -8.01 -2.51 10.41
CA ARG A 114 -8.06 -2.56 11.88
C ARG A 114 -6.67 -2.73 12.48
N LEU A 115 -5.90 -3.70 11.99
CA LEU A 115 -4.54 -3.96 12.47
C LEU A 115 -3.64 -2.70 12.36
N LEU A 116 -3.71 -1.98 11.23
CA LEU A 116 -2.96 -0.74 11.03
C LEU A 116 -3.40 0.38 11.98
N LYS A 117 -4.70 0.47 12.27
CA LYS A 117 -5.27 1.52 13.14
C LYS A 117 -5.07 1.28 14.62
N GLU A 118 -5.08 0.02 15.06
CA GLU A 118 -4.98 -0.35 16.46
C GLU A 118 -3.53 -0.53 16.95
N ALA A 119 -2.55 -0.65 16.04
CA ALA A 119 -1.14 -0.82 16.38
C ALA A 119 -0.31 0.42 16.02
N PRO A 120 0.08 1.27 17.01
CA PRO A 120 0.82 2.51 16.74
C PRO A 120 2.12 2.34 15.91
N PRO A 121 2.94 1.28 16.10
CA PRO A 121 4.12 1.06 15.26
C PRO A 121 3.78 0.82 13.79
N LEU A 122 2.67 0.12 13.51
CA LEU A 122 2.21 -0.13 12.15
C LEU A 122 1.63 1.13 11.51
N LEU A 123 0.90 1.94 12.27
CA LEU A 123 0.40 3.23 11.79
C LEU A 123 1.56 4.17 11.42
N ALA A 124 2.59 4.25 12.27
CA ALA A 124 3.79 5.04 11.98
C ALA A 124 4.48 4.56 10.70
N LYS A 125 4.55 3.24 10.50
CA LYS A 125 5.14 2.65 9.30
C LYS A 125 4.30 2.88 8.05
N GLU A 126 2.97 2.81 8.13
CA GLU A 126 2.09 3.18 7.00
C GLU A 126 2.28 4.66 6.64
N CYS A 127 2.41 5.57 7.61
CA CYS A 127 2.71 6.97 7.33
C CYS A 127 4.04 7.15 6.56
N GLU A 128 5.11 6.50 7.01
CA GLU A 128 6.41 6.47 6.30
C GLU A 128 6.23 5.99 4.85
N LYS A 129 5.59 4.82 4.68
CA LYS A 129 5.39 4.18 3.38
C LYS A 129 4.45 4.95 2.46
N ARG A 130 3.44 5.61 3.01
CA ARG A 130 2.57 6.53 2.28
C ARG A 130 3.35 7.72 1.73
N MET A 131 4.17 8.37 2.56
CA MET A 131 4.98 9.52 2.12
C MET A 131 5.95 9.14 1.00
N GLU A 132 6.60 7.97 1.10
CA GLU A 132 7.45 7.44 0.02
C GLU A 132 6.65 7.27 -1.29
N ARG A 133 5.46 6.67 -1.22
CA ARG A 133 4.57 6.48 -2.38
C ARG A 133 4.12 7.80 -3.00
N GLU A 134 3.73 8.77 -2.18
CA GLU A 134 3.29 10.09 -2.65
C GLU A 134 4.40 10.81 -3.44
N VAL A 135 5.65 10.71 -2.98
CA VAL A 135 6.81 11.27 -3.72
C VAL A 135 6.96 10.62 -5.10
N VAL A 136 6.84 9.30 -5.18
CA VAL A 136 6.93 8.56 -6.45
C VAL A 136 5.79 8.97 -7.39
N LEU A 137 4.54 8.96 -6.90
CA LEU A 137 3.37 9.29 -7.73
C LEU A 137 3.40 10.74 -8.19
N ALA A 138 3.86 11.69 -7.36
CA ALA A 138 4.00 13.08 -7.76
C ALA A 138 5.04 13.25 -8.88
N ALA A 139 6.17 12.54 -8.83
CA ALA A 139 7.16 12.56 -9.88
C ALA A 139 6.60 12.03 -11.21
N VAL A 140 5.90 10.88 -11.17
CA VAL A 140 5.23 10.30 -12.35
C VAL A 140 4.17 11.25 -12.91
N LEU A 141 3.43 11.94 -12.05
CA LEU A 141 2.42 12.89 -12.48
C LEU A 141 3.07 14.08 -13.21
N VAL A 142 4.19 14.62 -12.72
CA VAL A 142 4.94 15.67 -13.43
C VAL A 142 5.43 15.16 -14.80
N GLU A 143 6.04 13.98 -14.86
CA GLU A 143 6.52 13.37 -16.10
C GLU A 143 5.40 13.24 -17.14
N ARG A 144 4.21 12.81 -16.69
CA ARG A 144 3.04 12.58 -17.54
C ARG A 144 2.50 13.86 -18.17
N TYR A 145 2.54 14.99 -17.45
CA TYR A 145 1.97 16.24 -17.95
C TYR A 145 3.00 17.14 -18.65
N GLY A 146 4.30 16.94 -18.43
CA GLY A 146 5.39 17.50 -19.26
C GLY A 146 5.16 18.95 -19.68
N GLU A 147 5.09 19.20 -21.00
CA GLU A 147 4.90 20.52 -21.62
C GLU A 147 3.58 21.21 -21.28
N ARG A 148 2.57 20.47 -20.78
CA ARG A 148 1.30 21.06 -20.28
C ARG A 148 1.46 21.79 -18.95
N GLY A 149 2.63 21.64 -18.29
CA GLY A 149 3.06 22.53 -17.22
C GLY A 149 2.50 22.21 -15.84
N LEU A 150 2.65 20.96 -15.36
CA LEU A 150 2.38 20.64 -13.96
C LEU A 150 3.67 20.80 -13.13
N SER A 151 3.70 21.75 -12.20
CA SER A 151 4.81 21.88 -11.26
C SER A 151 4.82 20.73 -10.25
N LEU A 152 5.98 20.47 -9.65
CA LEU A 152 6.10 19.48 -8.58
C LEU A 152 5.25 19.82 -7.36
N LEU A 153 5.03 21.12 -7.08
CA LEU A 153 4.16 21.56 -5.98
C LEU A 153 2.71 21.16 -6.26
N GLU A 154 2.19 21.46 -7.44
CA GLU A 154 0.83 21.07 -7.85
C GLU A 154 0.66 19.55 -7.80
N ALA A 155 1.63 18.81 -8.35
CA ALA A 155 1.59 17.34 -8.33
C ALA A 155 1.54 16.76 -6.91
N ARG A 156 2.34 17.31 -5.98
CA ARG A 156 2.32 16.91 -4.56
C ARG A 156 0.98 17.22 -3.90
N ILE A 157 0.40 18.40 -4.17
CA ILE A 157 -0.92 18.77 -3.64
C ILE A 157 -1.99 17.81 -4.15
N ILE A 158 -2.01 17.54 -5.45
CA ILE A 158 -2.99 16.63 -6.09
C ILE A 158 -2.89 15.22 -5.50
N VAL A 159 -1.67 14.66 -5.45
CA VAL A 159 -1.44 13.31 -4.92
C VAL A 159 -1.78 13.22 -3.43
N GLY A 160 -1.40 14.24 -2.64
CA GLY A 160 -1.73 14.33 -1.23
C GLY A 160 -3.23 14.46 -0.98
N ALA A 161 -3.94 15.26 -1.79
CA ALA A 161 -5.38 15.43 -1.68
C ALA A 161 -6.13 14.11 -1.97
N ALA A 162 -5.79 13.41 -3.04
CA ALA A 162 -6.37 12.10 -3.36
C ALA A 162 -6.04 11.05 -2.27
N THR A 163 -4.83 11.08 -1.73
CA THR A 163 -4.42 10.16 -0.64
C THR A 163 -5.14 10.49 0.68
N SER A 164 -5.40 11.76 0.95
CA SER A 164 -6.20 12.20 2.10
C SER A 164 -7.65 11.72 1.97
N ALA A 165 -8.27 11.86 0.79
CA ALA A 165 -9.60 11.33 0.52
C ALA A 165 -9.66 9.80 0.73
N TRP A 166 -8.64 9.07 0.27
CA TRP A 166 -8.52 7.64 0.54
C TRP A 166 -8.45 7.31 2.03
N THR A 167 -7.63 8.05 2.77
CA THR A 167 -7.46 7.86 4.22
C THR A 167 -8.77 8.13 4.96
N ALA A 168 -9.45 9.23 4.64
CA ALA A 168 -10.75 9.57 5.22
C ALA A 168 -11.82 8.51 4.95
N ALA A 169 -11.86 7.94 3.75
CA ALA A 169 -12.77 6.84 3.42
C ALA A 169 -12.50 5.58 4.27
N LEU A 170 -11.22 5.23 4.49
CA LEU A 170 -10.85 4.12 5.37
C LEU A 170 -11.16 4.42 6.85
N ASP A 171 -11.06 5.68 7.28
CA ASP A 171 -11.43 6.11 8.62
C ASP A 171 -12.94 5.95 8.85
N GLU A 172 -13.77 6.40 7.89
CA GLU A 172 -15.23 6.27 7.92
C GLU A 172 -15.65 4.79 7.91
N TRP A 173 -15.07 4.00 7.01
CA TRP A 173 -15.34 2.55 6.93
C TRP A 173 -14.93 1.81 8.21
N TYR A 174 -13.83 2.22 8.83
CA TYR A 174 -13.38 1.65 10.10
C TYR A 174 -14.31 2.01 11.26
N ALA A 175 -14.76 3.27 11.34
CA ALA A 175 -15.66 3.74 12.39
C ALA A 175 -17.02 3.02 12.34
N ASP A 176 -17.46 2.62 11.15
CA ASP A 176 -18.66 1.79 10.92
C ASP A 176 -18.44 0.29 11.22
N GLY A 177 -17.23 -0.11 11.63
CA GLY A 177 -16.90 -1.51 11.88
C GLY A 177 -16.86 -2.37 10.62
N GLY A 178 -16.74 -1.76 9.44
CA GLY A 178 -16.66 -2.44 8.16
C GLY A 178 -17.98 -2.96 7.60
N GLN A 179 -19.12 -2.54 8.16
CA GLN A 179 -20.44 -3.05 7.77
C GLN A 179 -20.88 -2.53 6.39
N ALA A 180 -20.61 -1.26 6.10
CA ALA A 180 -20.85 -0.66 4.81
C ALA A 180 -19.86 -1.15 3.74
N ASN A 181 -20.28 -1.04 2.48
CA ASN A 181 -19.39 -1.29 1.35
C ASN A 181 -18.39 -0.13 1.20
N LEU A 182 -17.09 -0.43 1.18
CA LEU A 182 -16.03 0.56 1.05
C LEU A 182 -16.07 1.31 -0.29
N ARG A 183 -16.52 0.67 -1.39
CA ARG A 183 -16.50 1.30 -2.72
C ARG A 183 -17.36 2.57 -2.80
N PRO A 184 -18.65 2.58 -2.39
CA PRO A 184 -19.44 3.80 -2.32
C PRO A 184 -18.80 4.90 -1.46
N ILE A 185 -18.21 4.53 -0.31
CA ILE A 185 -17.54 5.49 0.58
C ILE A 185 -16.33 6.12 -0.13
N MET A 186 -15.50 5.30 -0.77
CA MET A 186 -14.33 5.77 -1.52
C MET A 186 -14.73 6.64 -2.71
N ALA A 187 -15.76 6.25 -3.46
CA ALA A 187 -16.28 7.03 -4.58
C ALA A 187 -16.77 8.40 -4.12
N ARG A 188 -17.47 8.46 -2.98
CA ARG A 188 -17.91 9.71 -2.36
C ARG A 188 -16.71 10.56 -1.93
N ALA A 189 -15.71 9.99 -1.27
CA ALA A 189 -14.51 10.71 -0.84
C ALA A 189 -13.74 11.30 -2.04
N PHE A 190 -13.60 10.54 -3.14
CA PHE A 190 -13.01 11.04 -4.37
C PHE A 190 -13.89 12.07 -5.10
N SER A 191 -15.21 12.05 -4.95
CA SER A 191 -16.06 13.15 -5.44
C SER A 191 -15.79 14.44 -4.67
N LEU A 192 -15.75 14.37 -3.34
CA LEU A 192 -15.54 15.53 -2.48
C LEU A 192 -14.23 16.26 -2.78
N VAL A 193 -13.13 15.52 -3.00
CA VAL A 193 -11.84 16.15 -3.33
C VAL A 193 -11.81 16.79 -4.72
N ARG A 194 -12.68 16.35 -5.65
CA ARG A 194 -12.81 16.95 -7.00
C ARG A 194 -13.60 18.25 -7.00
N GLU A 195 -14.34 18.53 -5.92
CA GLU A 195 -15.17 19.73 -5.75
C GLU A 195 -14.44 20.87 -5.02
N LEU A 196 -13.25 20.60 -4.47
CA LEU A 196 -12.37 21.60 -3.84
C LEU A 196 -11.66 22.48 -4.88
#